data_AF-A0A539EDS8-F1
#
_entry.id   AF-A0A539EDS8-F1
#
_cell.length_a   1.000
_cell.length_b   1.000
_cell.length_c   1.000
_cell.angle_alpha   90.00
_cell.angle_beta   90.00
_cell.angle_gamma   90.00
#
_symmetry.space_group_name_H-M   'P 1'
#
loop_
_entity.id
_entity.type
_entity.pdbx_description
1 polymer ?
#
loop_
_entity_poly.entity_id
_entity_poly.type
_entity_poly.pdbx_seq_one_letter_code
_entity_poly.pdbx_strand_id
1 'polypeptide(L)'
;MPSFSKSQIVIVSSIDWEAAWQRHQIFASQFAAEGHEVFFIENSGFRNPRLTDLSRLWKKLVNLSSAPDGFANSPERGLRVIPPRLLPPTFQIFRQAN
;
A
#
# COMPACT_ATOMS: atom_id res chain seq x y z
N MET A 1 -4.57 -29.55 12.39
CA MET A 1 -4.23 -28.13 12.15
C MET A 1 -3.87 -28.02 10.67
N PRO A 2 -4.59 -27.26 9.84
CA PRO A 2 -4.19 -27.11 8.45
C PRO A 2 -2.78 -26.52 8.40
N SER A 3 -1.86 -27.24 7.78
CA SER A 3 -0.52 -26.77 7.48
C SER A 3 -0.61 -25.80 6.33
N PHE A 4 -0.45 -24.51 6.62
CA PHE A 4 -0.38 -23.46 5.63
C PHE A 4 0.90 -23.60 4.79
N SER A 5 0.87 -24.40 3.71
CA SER A 5 1.97 -24.43 2.74
C SER A 5 2.08 -23.04 2.11
N LYS A 6 3.12 -22.26 2.47
CA LYS A 6 3.32 -20.87 2.02
C LYS A 6 2.03 -20.06 1.96
N SER A 7 1.48 -19.74 3.13
CA SER A 7 0.32 -18.84 3.23
C SER A 7 0.58 -17.51 2.53
N GLN A 8 -0.42 -17.07 1.76
CA GLN A 8 -0.55 -15.68 1.38
C GLN A 8 -0.91 -14.86 2.62
N ILE A 9 -0.23 -13.74 2.83
CA ILE A 9 -0.42 -12.86 3.98
C ILE A 9 -0.85 -11.49 3.48
N VAL A 10 -2.01 -11.03 3.93
CA VAL A 10 -2.51 -9.68 3.62
C VAL A 10 -2.30 -8.79 4.82
N ILE A 11 -1.55 -7.70 4.65
CA ILE A 11 -1.32 -6.69 5.67
C ILE A 11 -2.07 -5.43 5.25
N VAL A 12 -3.15 -5.12 5.95
CA VAL A 12 -3.85 -3.83 5.81
C VAL A 12 -3.11 -2.82 6.69
N SER A 13 -2.33 -1.95 6.05
CA SER A 13 -1.48 -0.98 6.74
C SER A 13 -2.22 0.31 6.98
N SER A 14 -1.91 0.98 8.10
CA SER A 14 -2.33 2.37 8.35
C SER A 14 -1.37 3.41 7.77
N ILE A 15 -0.23 2.97 7.23
CA ILE A 15 0.86 3.79 6.69
C ILE A 15 1.15 3.42 5.23
N ASP A 16 1.76 4.37 4.52
CA ASP A 16 2.36 4.15 3.21
C ASP A 16 3.70 3.40 3.34
N TRP A 17 4.07 2.63 2.32
CA TRP A 17 5.35 1.94 2.27
C TRP A 17 6.55 2.90 2.26
N GLU A 18 6.39 4.09 1.68
CA GLU A 18 7.41 5.14 1.67
C GLU A 18 7.42 6.00 2.94
N ALA A 19 6.57 5.69 3.94
CA ALA A 19 6.61 6.38 5.22
C ALA A 19 7.87 6.02 6.03
N ALA A 20 8.14 6.79 7.08
CA ALA A 20 9.19 6.47 8.03
C ALA A 20 9.06 5.02 8.52
N TRP A 21 10.17 4.29 8.51
CA TRP A 21 10.21 2.84 8.73
C TRP A 21 9.58 2.46 10.07
N GLN A 22 8.64 1.52 10.03
CA GLN A 22 7.73 1.18 11.13
C GLN A 22 7.38 -0.32 11.13
N ARG A 23 6.66 -0.73 12.18
CA ARG A 23 6.32 -2.13 12.46
C ARG A 23 5.62 -2.86 11.32
N HIS A 24 4.73 -2.20 10.58
CA HIS A 24 4.02 -2.81 9.45
C HIS A 24 5.00 -3.29 8.36
N GLN A 25 6.02 -2.47 8.04
CA GLN A 25 7.05 -2.82 7.06
C GLN A 25 7.95 -3.93 7.60
N ILE A 26 8.35 -3.87 8.87
CA ILE A 26 9.15 -4.91 9.52
C ILE A 26 8.48 -6.29 9.40
N PHE A 27 7.19 -6.39 9.74
CA PHE A 27 6.46 -7.65 9.64
C PHE A 27 6.31 -8.11 8.20
N ALA A 28 6.01 -7.19 7.27
CA ALA A 28 5.87 -7.52 5.86
C ALA A 28 7.17 -8.11 5.27
N SER A 29 8.31 -7.46 5.55
CA SER A 29 9.63 -7.94 5.13
C SER A 29 10.00 -9.26 5.80
N GLN A 30 9.73 -9.44 7.09
CA GLN A 30 10.02 -10.69 7.80
C GLN A 30 9.22 -11.87 7.23
N PHE A 31 7.92 -11.69 7.00
CA PHE A 31 7.10 -12.73 6.37
C PHE A 31 7.55 -13.05 4.94
N ALA A 32 7.91 -12.04 4.15
CA ALA A 32 8.44 -12.25 2.81
C ALA A 32 9.79 -13.00 2.83
N ALA A 33 10.67 -12.67 3.77
CA ALA A 33 11.94 -13.36 3.98
C ALA A 33 11.78 -14.83 4.40
N GLU A 34 10.72 -15.16 5.14
CA GLU A 34 10.33 -16.55 5.46
C GLU A 34 9.70 -17.30 4.26
N GLY A 35 9.52 -16.61 3.13
CA GLY A 35 9.05 -17.20 1.87
C GLY A 35 7.55 -17.17 1.67
N HIS A 36 6.82 -16.36 2.45
CA HIS A 36 5.41 -16.07 2.24
C HIS A 36 5.21 -15.10 1.07
N GLU A 37 4.04 -15.19 0.42
CA GLU A 37 3.58 -14.17 -0.51
C GLU A 37 2.80 -13.11 0.29
N VAL A 38 3.38 -11.93 0.43
CA VAL A 38 2.87 -10.85 1.26
C VAL A 38 2.28 -9.75 0.39
N PHE A 39 1.06 -9.34 0.69
CA PHE A 39 0.37 -8.22 0.07
C PHE A 39 0.22 -7.10 1.11
N PHE A 40 1.00 -6.04 0.96
CA PHE A 40 0.94 -4.85 1.81
C PHE A 40 -0.02 -3.84 1.20
N ILE A 41 -1.22 -3.73 1.76
CA ILE A 41 -2.25 -2.81 1.30
C ILE A 41 -2.06 -1.48 2.03
N GLU A 42 -1.73 -0.44 1.28
CA GLU A 42 -1.64 0.91 1.78
C GLU A 42 -3.03 1.51 2.04
N ASN A 43 -3.10 2.43 3.00
CA ASN A 43 -4.32 3.16 3.32
C ASN A 43 -4.53 4.34 2.36
N SER A 44 -5.78 4.63 1.99
CA SER A 44 -6.15 5.86 1.25
C SER A 44 -5.94 7.14 2.08
N GLY A 45 -5.69 7.00 3.39
CA GLY A 45 -5.37 8.08 4.32
C GLY A 45 -6.61 8.60 5.04
N PHE A 46 -6.48 8.88 6.33
CA PHE A 46 -7.59 9.35 7.18
C PHE A 46 -7.70 10.87 7.29
N ARG A 47 -6.76 11.62 6.70
CA ARG A 47 -6.68 13.08 6.86
C ARG A 47 -6.95 13.79 5.55
N ASN A 48 -7.73 14.86 5.64
CA ASN A 48 -8.01 15.72 4.50
C ASN A 48 -6.67 16.27 3.96
N PRO A 49 -6.30 15.94 2.71
CA PRO A 49 -5.04 16.42 2.16
C PRO A 49 -5.08 17.94 2.08
N ARG A 50 -4.03 18.60 2.56
CA ARG A 50 -3.86 20.04 2.40
C ARG A 50 -3.43 20.33 0.96
N LEU A 51 -3.56 21.58 0.53
CA LEU A 51 -3.05 22.02 -0.78
C LEU A 51 -1.55 21.70 -0.98
N THR A 52 -0.79 21.64 0.11
CA THR A 52 0.62 21.21 0.11
C THR A 52 0.81 19.72 -0.19
N ASP A 53 -0.17 18.89 0.20
CA ASP A 53 -0.15 17.43 0.04
C ASP A 53 -0.58 17.00 -1.37
N LEU A 54 -1.17 17.91 -2.16
CA LEU A 54 -1.54 17.64 -3.56
C LEU A 54 -0.33 17.17 -4.36
N SER A 55 0.83 17.79 -4.20
CA SER A 55 2.06 17.37 -4.90
C SER A 55 2.42 15.90 -4.62
N ARG A 56 2.21 15.44 -3.38
CA ARG A 56 2.46 14.07 -2.94
C ARG A 56 1.42 13.10 -3.50
N LEU A 57 0.16 13.51 -3.53
CA LEU A 57 -0.92 12.75 -4.16
C LEU A 57 -0.75 12.63 -5.68
N TRP A 58 -0.33 13.71 -6.34
CA TRP A 58 -0.01 13.70 -7.77
C TRP A 58 1.14 12.74 -8.08
N LYS A 59 2.21 12.72 -7.27
CA LYS A 59 3.27 11.72 -7.42
C LYS A 59 2.74 10.29 -7.25
N LYS A 60 1.86 10.05 -6.27
CA LYS A 60 1.20 8.74 -6.09
C LYS A 60 0.38 8.34 -7.32
N LEU A 61 -0.43 9.25 -7.86
CA LEU A 61 -1.26 9.01 -9.05
C LEU A 61 -0.43 8.78 -10.32
N VAL A 62 0.62 9.56 -10.54
CA VAL A 62 1.53 9.42 -11.68
C VAL A 62 2.28 8.08 -11.59
N ASN A 63 2.76 7.70 -10.41
CA ASN A 63 3.41 6.41 -10.19
C ASN A 63 2.44 5.23 -10.35
N LEU A 64 1.15 5.41 -10.02
CA LEU A 64 0.09 4.43 -10.30
C LEU A 64 -0.05 4.16 -11.81
N SER A 65 0.03 5.21 -12.63
CA SER A 65 -0.18 5.14 -14.08
C SER A 65 1.01 4.59 -14.87
N SER A 66 2.21 4.64 -14.29
CA SER A 66 3.46 4.19 -14.94
C SER A 66 3.87 2.77 -14.55
N ALA A 67 3.14 2.10 -13.66
CA ALA A 67 3.32 0.68 -13.36
C ALA A 67 2.37 -0.14 -14.25
N PRO A 68 2.84 -0.84 -15.30
CA PRO A 68 1.99 -1.54 -16.26
C PRO A 68 1.09 -2.61 -15.62
N ASP A 69 1.45 -3.07 -14.42
CA ASP A 69 0.74 -4.11 -13.68
C ASP A 69 0.17 -3.66 -12.33
N GLY A 70 0.20 -2.35 -12.00
CA GLY A 70 -0.38 -1.84 -10.74
C GLY A 70 0.31 -2.32 -9.45
N PHE A 71 1.50 -2.92 -9.57
CA PHE A 71 2.36 -3.31 -8.46
C PHE A 71 3.44 -2.25 -8.29
N ALA A 72 3.35 -1.46 -7.21
CA ALA A 72 4.46 -0.58 -6.84
C ALA A 72 5.67 -1.46 -6.54
N ASN A 73 6.80 -1.16 -7.19
CA ASN A 73 8.11 -1.82 -7.08
C ASN A 73 8.21 -2.74 -5.86
N SER A 74 8.11 -4.07 -6.06
CA SER A 74 8.32 -5.04 -4.99
C SER A 74 9.70 -4.80 -4.38
N PRO A 75 9.78 -4.33 -3.12
CA PRO A 75 11.07 -4.01 -2.52
C PRO A 75 11.87 -5.29 -2.22
N GLU A 76 11.17 -6.41 -2.05
CA GLU A 76 11.71 -7.72 -1.72
C GLU A 76 10.95 -8.83 -2.48
N ARG A 77 11.61 -9.96 -2.71
CA ARG A 77 10.98 -11.11 -3.39
C ARG A 77 9.87 -11.67 -2.49
N GLY A 78 8.64 -11.72 -3.01
CA GLY A 78 7.47 -12.20 -2.27
C GLY A 78 6.66 -11.11 -1.60
N LEU A 79 7.12 -9.85 -1.59
CA LEU A 79 6.38 -8.72 -1.04
C LEU A 79 5.81 -7.83 -2.15
N ARG A 80 4.50 -7.61 -2.16
CA ARG A 80 3.80 -6.72 -3.10
C ARG A 80 3.16 -5.58 -2.35
N VAL A 81 3.51 -4.36 -2.71
CA VAL A 81 2.90 -3.14 -2.16
C VAL A 81 1.74 -2.73 -3.08
N ILE A 82 0.54 -2.69 -2.52
CA ILE A 82 -0.69 -2.33 -3.21
C ILE A 82 -1.08 -0.93 -2.76
N PRO A 83 -0.98 0.08 -3.64
CA PRO A 83 -1.39 1.43 -3.31
C PRO A 83 -2.92 1.53 -3.21
N PRO A 84 -3.46 2.54 -2.51
CA PRO A 84 -4.90 2.74 -2.45
C PRO A 84 -5.41 3.18 -3.82
N ARG A 85 -6.25 2.35 -4.46
CA ARG A 85 -6.96 2.71 -5.71
C ARG A 85 -8.16 3.64 -5.48
N LEU A 86 -8.44 3.96 -4.21
CA LEU A 86 -9.53 4.83 -3.80
C LEU A 86 -8.98 6.15 -3.29
N LEU A 87 -9.64 7.24 -3.65
CA LEU A 87 -9.39 8.55 -3.06
C LEU A 87 -9.83 8.54 -1.59
N PRO A 88 -9.12 9.26 -0.70
CA PRO A 88 -9.56 9.40 0.68
C PRO A 88 -11.02 9.93 0.72
N PRO A 89 -11.94 9.33 1.49
CA PRO A 89 -13.36 9.69 1.51
C PRO A 89 -13.66 11.01 2.25
N THR A 90 -12.69 11.92 2.25
CA THR A 90 -12.67 13.12 3.08
C THR A 90 -13.42 14.29 2.43
N PHE A 91 -13.29 14.47 1.11
CA PHE A 91 -14.08 15.45 0.35
C PHE A 91 -15.31 14.82 -0.30
N GLN A 92 -16.38 15.59 -0.47
CA GLN A 92 -17.60 15.10 -1.12
C GLN A 92 -17.34 14.60 -2.54
N ILE A 93 -16.51 15.32 -3.30
CA ILE A 93 -16.15 14.94 -4.66
C ILE A 93 -15.35 13.63 -4.72
N PHE A 94 -14.50 13.36 -3.71
CA PHE A 94 -13.75 12.11 -3.61
C PHE A 94 -14.68 10.93 -3.29
N ARG A 95 -15.73 11.15 -2.49
CA ARG A 95 -16.74 10.11 -2.24
C ARG A 95 -17.60 9.78 -3.46
N GLN A 96 -17.79 10.73 -4.37
CA GLN A 96 -18.53 10.50 -5.63
C GLN A 96 -17.67 9.82 -6.71
N ALA A 97 -16.34 9.93 -6.60
CA ALA A 97 -15.38 9.40 -7.57
C ALA A 97 -14.82 8.01 -7.21
N ASN A 98 -14.98 7.58 -5.96
CA ASN A 98 -14.75 6.20 -5.50
C ASN A 98 -15.86 5.27 -5.96
#